data_AF-A0A959QS35-F1
#
_entry.id   AF-A0A959QS35-F1
#
_cell.length_a   1.000
_cell.length_b   1.000
_cell.length_c   1.000
_cell.angle_alpha   90.00
_cell.angle_beta   90.00
_cell.angle_gamma   90.00
#
_symmetry.space_group_name_H-M   'P 1'
#
loop_
_entity.id
_entity.type
_entity.pdbx_description
1 polymer ?
#
loop_
_entity_poly.entity_id
_entity_poly.type
_entity_poly.pdbx_seq_one_letter_code
_entity_poly.pdbx_strand_id
1 'polypeptide(L)'
;YSSSPPQYFGNSHNATVTGIAERSGNIVLTVSNEWNCFSQDSIYLDVPACCEIIMPTAFSPNKDGHNDIFRPVNKNGIQVAVLMIANRRGQIVYDVKDTNTGWDGNYKDKPAGQDTYNYYVKYLCEDGTSKEKKGTFVLLR
;
A
#
# COMPACT_ATOMS: atom_id res chain seq x y z
N TYR A 1 -20.28 -17.42 -20.84
CA TYR A 1 -20.65 -16.48 -21.91
C TYR A 1 -19.37 -15.98 -22.56
N SER A 2 -18.96 -16.64 -23.64
CA SER A 2 -17.85 -16.16 -24.49
C SER A 2 -18.43 -15.14 -25.47
N SER A 3 -17.84 -13.97 -25.54
CA SER A 3 -18.04 -13.05 -26.65
C SER A 3 -16.74 -13.00 -27.44
N SER A 4 -16.77 -13.62 -28.62
CA SER A 4 -15.80 -13.40 -29.70
C SER A 4 -15.80 -11.91 -30.09
N PRO A 5 -14.65 -11.25 -30.27
CA PRO A 5 -14.64 -9.88 -30.77
C PRO A 5 -15.02 -9.85 -32.27
N PRO A 6 -15.70 -8.79 -32.73
CA PRO A 6 -16.18 -8.67 -34.09
C PRO A 6 -15.03 -8.68 -35.10
N GLN A 7 -15.25 -9.36 -36.22
CA GLN A 7 -14.41 -9.33 -37.39
C GLN A 7 -14.30 -7.89 -37.91
N TYR A 8 -13.10 -7.52 -38.37
CA TYR A 8 -12.72 -6.25 -38.99
C TYR A 8 -12.46 -5.07 -38.05
N PHE A 9 -11.17 -4.77 -37.85
CA PHE A 9 -10.69 -3.46 -37.40
C PHE A 9 -10.99 -2.42 -38.50
N GLY A 10 -12.20 -1.87 -38.48
CA GLY A 10 -12.58 -0.74 -39.32
C GLY A 10 -11.95 0.57 -38.82
N ASN A 11 -10.99 1.09 -39.58
CA ASN A 11 -10.65 2.51 -39.77
C ASN A 11 -10.47 3.45 -38.56
N SER A 12 -10.17 2.92 -37.38
CA SER A 12 -9.48 3.67 -36.31
C SER A 12 -8.67 2.68 -35.47
N HIS A 13 -7.39 2.51 -35.82
CA HIS A 13 -6.46 1.56 -35.16
C HIS A 13 -6.01 2.01 -33.76
N ASN A 14 -6.95 2.42 -32.90
CA ASN A 14 -6.65 2.81 -31.53
C ASN A 14 -7.33 1.83 -30.57
N ALA A 15 -6.69 0.69 -30.34
CA ALA A 15 -7.03 -0.17 -29.22
C ALA A 15 -6.24 0.29 -27.99
N THR A 16 -6.92 0.76 -26.96
CA THR A 16 -6.29 1.13 -25.68
C THR A 16 -6.40 -0.02 -24.70
N VAL A 17 -5.26 -0.50 -24.22
CA VAL A 17 -5.17 -1.48 -23.13
C VAL A 17 -4.67 -0.75 -21.89
N THR A 18 -5.44 -0.80 -20.80
CA THR A 18 -5.04 -0.22 -19.51
C THR A 18 -4.78 -1.33 -18.49
N GLY A 19 -3.71 -1.20 -17.72
CA GLY A 19 -3.36 -2.11 -16.63
C GLY A 19 -2.62 -1.38 -15.52
N ILE A 20 -2.55 -2.01 -14.35
CA ILE A 20 -1.78 -1.51 -13.21
C ILE A 20 -0.49 -2.34 -13.13
N ALA A 21 0.65 -1.68 -13.02
CA ALA A 21 1.92 -2.32 -12.77
C ALA A 21 2.42 -1.95 -11.37
N GLU A 22 2.68 -2.96 -10.54
CA GLU A 22 3.15 -2.76 -9.17
C GLU A 22 4.68 -2.70 -9.04
N ARG A 23 5.40 -3.10 -10.09
CA ARG A 23 6.87 -3.18 -10.12
C ARG A 23 7.38 -2.85 -11.53
N SER A 24 8.61 -2.37 -11.62
CA SER A 24 9.29 -2.18 -12.90
C SER A 24 9.48 -3.51 -13.62
N GLY A 25 9.36 -3.51 -14.94
CA GLY A 25 9.52 -4.70 -15.76
C GLY A 25 9.11 -4.50 -17.21
N ASN A 26 9.39 -5.51 -18.03
CA ASN A 26 8.93 -5.53 -19.42
C ASN A 26 7.46 -5.90 -19.48
N ILE A 27 6.65 -4.99 -19.99
CA ILE A 27 5.26 -5.26 -20.37
C ILE A 27 5.25 -5.59 -21.85
N VAL A 28 4.64 -6.72 -22.16
CA VAL A 28 4.67 -7.29 -23.51
C VAL A 28 3.25 -7.33 -24.06
N LEU A 29 3.02 -6.61 -25.16
CA LEU A 29 1.74 -6.59 -25.87
C LEU A 29 1.81 -7.58 -27.02
N THR A 30 0.93 -8.58 -27.01
CA THR A 30 0.76 -9.52 -28.12
C THR A 30 -0.57 -9.29 -28.80
N VAL A 31 -0.55 -9.07 -30.11
CA VAL A 31 -1.73 -8.93 -30.96
C VAL A 31 -1.75 -10.05 -31.98
N SER A 32 -2.91 -10.67 -32.18
CA SER A 32 -3.11 -11.72 -33.16
C SER A 32 -4.32 -11.42 -34.06
N ASN A 33 -4.32 -11.99 -35.26
CA ASN A 33 -5.46 -11.95 -36.17
C ASN A 33 -6.15 -13.32 -36.25
N GLU A 34 -7.26 -13.38 -37.00
CA GLU A 34 -8.07 -14.59 -37.20
C GLU A 34 -7.35 -15.73 -37.94
N TRP A 35 -6.18 -15.45 -38.54
CA TRP A 35 -5.33 -16.43 -39.21
C TRP A 35 -4.16 -16.91 -38.34
N ASN A 36 -4.19 -16.66 -37.02
CA ASN A 36 -3.12 -16.98 -36.06
C ASN A 36 -1.77 -16.31 -36.34
N CYS A 37 -1.69 -15.29 -37.21
CA CYS A 37 -0.50 -14.45 -37.26
C CYS A 37 -0.50 -13.54 -36.05
N PHE A 38 0.63 -13.44 -35.36
CA PHE A 38 0.79 -12.56 -34.22
C PHE A 38 2.01 -11.65 -34.36
N SER A 39 1.92 -10.48 -33.75
CA SER A 39 3.03 -9.56 -33.55
C SER A 39 3.12 -9.21 -32.07
N GLN A 40 4.32 -8.89 -31.62
CA GLN A 40 4.60 -8.56 -30.24
C GLN A 40 5.50 -7.34 -30.17
N ASP A 41 5.19 -6.44 -29.24
CA ASP A 41 6.05 -5.33 -28.86
C ASP A 41 6.16 -5.27 -27.34
N SER A 42 7.25 -4.69 -26.84
CA SER A 42 7.49 -4.59 -25.41
C SER A 42 8.02 -3.22 -25.02
N ILE A 43 7.52 -2.72 -23.90
CA ILE A 43 8.04 -1.52 -23.24
C ILE A 43 8.57 -1.89 -21.86
N TYR A 44 9.75 -1.37 -21.53
CA TYR A 44 10.22 -1.42 -20.15
C TYR A 44 9.52 -0.31 -19.37
N LEU A 45 8.67 -0.70 -18.44
CA LEU A 45 8.03 0.23 -17.53
C LEU A 45 8.93 0.42 -16.32
N ASP A 46 9.39 1.65 -16.13
CA ASP A 46 10.04 2.05 -14.88
C ASP A 46 8.97 2.58 -13.92
N VAL A 47 8.53 1.71 -13.00
CA VAL A 47 7.63 2.08 -11.91
C VAL A 47 8.50 2.45 -10.72
N PRO A 48 8.69 3.75 -10.42
CA PRO A 48 9.44 4.13 -9.24
C PRO A 48 8.76 3.49 -8.02
N ALA A 49 9.56 2.85 -7.16
CA ALA A 49 9.06 2.34 -5.90
C ALA A 49 8.35 3.50 -5.18
N CYS A 50 7.03 3.39 -4.99
CA CYS A 50 6.27 4.40 -4.25
C CYS A 50 6.75 4.38 -2.80
N CYS A 51 7.72 5.24 -2.51
CA CYS A 51 8.27 5.47 -1.19
C CYS A 51 7.31 6.32 -0.35
N GLU A 52 6.04 5.91 -0.27
CA GLU A 52 4.99 6.59 0.49
C GLU A 52 4.17 5.55 1.24
N ILE A 53 4.01 5.74 2.54
CA ILE A 53 3.15 4.91 3.36
C ILE A 53 1.80 5.57 3.61
N ILE A 54 0.76 4.75 3.68
CA ILE A 54 -0.58 5.09 4.10
C ILE A 54 -0.75 4.59 5.52
N MET A 55 -1.05 5.52 6.41
CA MET A 55 -1.37 5.24 7.81
C MET A 55 -2.88 5.32 8.00
N PRO A 56 -3.49 4.40 8.76
CA PRO A 56 -4.90 4.49 9.12
C PRO A 56 -5.22 5.82 9.82
N THR A 57 -6.40 6.36 9.59
CA THR A 57 -6.91 7.53 10.33
C THR A 57 -7.75 7.12 11.54
N ALA A 58 -8.22 5.88 11.57
CA ALA A 58 -8.89 5.26 12.69
C ALA A 58 -8.64 3.74 12.71
N PHE A 59 -8.71 3.12 13.87
CA PHE A 59 -8.62 1.68 14.04
C PHE A 59 -9.45 1.22 15.26
N SER A 60 -9.95 -0.01 15.21
CA SER A 60 -10.88 -0.58 16.20
C SER A 60 -10.37 -1.95 16.63
N PRO A 61 -9.61 -2.08 17.74
CA PRO A 61 -9.05 -3.34 18.20
C PRO A 61 -10.13 -4.21 18.88
N ASN A 62 -11.13 -4.64 18.12
CA ASN A 62 -12.29 -5.43 18.55
C ASN A 62 -12.19 -6.92 18.15
N LYS A 63 -11.13 -7.29 17.42
CA LYS A 63 -10.82 -8.64 16.91
C LYS A 63 -11.80 -9.14 15.86
N ASP A 64 -12.40 -8.25 15.07
CA ASP A 64 -13.24 -8.61 13.94
C ASP A 64 -12.45 -8.90 12.64
N GLY A 65 -11.13 -8.68 12.65
CA GLY A 65 -10.23 -8.83 11.51
C GLY A 65 -10.08 -7.56 10.68
N HIS A 66 -10.77 -6.48 11.02
CA HIS A 66 -10.80 -5.22 10.29
C HIS A 66 -10.22 -4.07 11.14
N ASN A 67 -9.08 -3.54 10.70
CA ASN A 67 -8.40 -2.42 11.39
C ASN A 67 -8.14 -2.67 12.89
N ASP A 68 -7.79 -3.90 13.26
CA ASP A 68 -7.45 -4.27 14.64
C ASP A 68 -6.06 -3.78 15.08
N ILE A 69 -5.18 -3.50 14.12
CA ILE A 69 -3.78 -3.16 14.37
C ILE A 69 -3.45 -1.87 13.63
N PHE A 70 -2.96 -0.88 14.37
CA PHE A 70 -2.43 0.34 13.79
C PHE A 70 -1.01 0.14 13.25
N ARG A 71 -0.88 0.14 11.91
CA ARG A 71 0.39 0.00 11.17
C ARG A 71 0.25 0.56 9.75
N PRO A 72 1.36 0.82 9.03
CA PRO A 72 1.30 1.13 7.60
C PRO A 72 0.57 0.04 6.81
N VAL A 73 -0.32 0.45 5.91
CA VAL A 73 -1.18 -0.45 5.11
C VAL A 73 -0.43 -0.98 3.88
N ASN A 74 0.30 -0.11 3.19
CA ASN A 74 1.14 -0.45 2.05
C ASN A 74 2.62 -0.48 2.49
N LYS A 75 3.23 -1.68 2.47
CA LYS A 75 4.64 -1.88 2.86
C LYS A 75 5.52 -2.43 1.73
N ASN A 76 4.99 -2.55 0.50
CA ASN A 76 5.78 -3.07 -0.61
C ASN A 76 7.00 -2.18 -0.82
N GLY A 77 8.19 -2.75 -0.64
CA GLY A 77 9.47 -2.05 -0.72
C GLY A 77 9.75 -1.04 0.39
N ILE A 78 9.11 -1.20 1.56
CA ILE A 78 9.28 -0.28 2.70
C ILE A 78 9.60 -1.06 3.97
N GLN A 79 10.71 -0.72 4.62
CA GLN A 79 11.08 -1.20 5.95
C GLN A 79 10.77 -0.13 7.01
N VAL A 80 9.93 -0.46 7.99
CA VAL A 80 9.62 0.45 9.10
C VAL A 80 10.74 0.38 10.14
N ALA A 81 11.50 1.46 10.26
CA ALA A 81 12.60 1.58 11.20
C ALA A 81 12.13 1.95 12.61
N VAL A 82 11.11 2.82 12.72
CA VAL A 82 10.55 3.29 13.99
C VAL A 82 9.05 3.47 13.84
N LEU A 83 8.28 3.00 14.82
CA LEU A 83 6.89 3.38 15.03
C LEU A 83 6.69 3.78 16.49
N MET A 84 6.36 5.06 16.69
CA MET A 84 6.06 5.65 18.00
C MET A 84 4.63 6.17 17.99
N ILE A 85 3.91 5.93 19.09
CA ILE A 85 2.54 6.41 19.31
C ILE A 85 2.47 7.07 20.68
N ALA A 86 1.89 8.26 20.71
CA ALA A 86 1.66 9.04 21.91
C ALA A 86 0.17 9.30 22.09
N ASN A 87 -0.30 9.29 23.34
CA ASN A 87 -1.64 9.80 23.64
C ASN A 87 -1.71 11.33 23.49
N ARG A 88 -2.91 11.92 23.61
CA ARG A 88 -3.11 13.37 23.53
C ARG A 88 -2.28 14.22 24.52
N ARG A 89 -1.78 13.61 25.60
CA ARG A 89 -0.94 14.27 26.63
C ARG A 89 0.55 14.19 26.31
N GLY A 90 0.93 13.62 25.17
CA GLY A 90 2.32 13.44 24.75
C GLY A 90 3.02 12.24 25.41
N GLN A 91 2.32 11.42 26.19
CA GLN A 91 2.89 10.20 26.77
C GLN A 91 2.98 9.12 25.69
N ILE A 92 4.18 8.57 25.49
CA ILE A 92 4.42 7.43 24.61
C ILE A 92 3.72 6.18 25.18
N VAL A 93 2.85 5.60 24.35
CA VAL A 93 2.08 4.39 24.66
C VAL A 93 2.53 3.18 23.84
N TYR A 94 3.26 3.41 22.75
CA TYR A 94 3.89 2.37 21.94
C TYR A 94 5.15 2.96 21.32
N ASP A 95 6.28 2.25 21.42
CA ASP A 95 7.55 2.63 20.80
C ASP A 95 8.30 1.34 20.50
N VAL A 96 8.41 1.02 19.21
CA VAL A 96 9.20 -0.13 18.78
C VAL A 96 10.04 0.24 17.57
N LYS A 97 11.27 -0.27 17.59
CA LYS A 97 12.25 -0.13 16.51
C LYS A 97 12.28 -1.41 15.68
N ASP A 98 12.47 -1.27 14.38
CA ASP A 98 12.64 -2.35 13.40
C ASP A 98 11.49 -3.37 13.41
N THR A 99 10.29 -2.93 13.03
CA THR A 99 9.10 -3.77 13.19
C THR A 99 8.21 -3.91 11.97
N ASN A 100 7.82 -5.16 11.71
CA ASN A 100 6.60 -5.46 10.97
C ASN A 100 5.33 -5.41 11.84
N THR A 101 5.48 -5.30 13.17
CA THR A 101 4.40 -5.27 14.14
C THR A 101 3.77 -3.87 14.23
N GLY A 102 2.46 -3.83 14.40
CA GLY A 102 1.73 -2.60 14.70
C GLY A 102 1.24 -2.58 16.13
N TRP A 103 0.53 -1.51 16.48
CA TRP A 103 -0.06 -1.38 17.80
C TRP A 103 -1.50 -1.92 17.83
N ASP A 104 -1.80 -2.77 18.80
CA ASP A 104 -3.11 -3.41 19.00
C ASP A 104 -4.04 -2.60 19.93
N GLY A 105 -3.63 -1.39 20.33
CA GLY A 105 -4.39 -0.55 21.24
C GLY A 105 -4.26 -0.91 22.72
N ASN A 106 -3.29 -1.76 23.11
CA ASN A 106 -2.98 -2.04 24.51
C ASN A 106 -1.76 -1.23 25.00
N TYR A 107 -1.83 -0.73 26.22
CA TYR A 107 -0.72 -0.08 26.91
C TYR A 107 -0.58 -0.66 28.32
N LYS A 108 0.59 -1.25 28.63
CA LYS A 108 0.86 -1.91 29.92
C LYS A 108 -0.22 -2.94 30.27
N ASP A 109 -0.50 -3.84 29.32
CA ASP A 109 -1.50 -4.91 29.42
C ASP A 109 -2.94 -4.44 29.68
N LYS A 110 -3.21 -3.14 29.46
CA LYS A 110 -4.54 -2.55 29.60
C LYS A 110 -5.01 -1.95 28.29
N PRO A 111 -6.31 -2.09 27.96
CA PRO A 111 -6.89 -1.42 26.81
C PRO A 111 -6.74 0.10 26.90
N ALA A 112 -6.05 0.72 25.93
CA ALA A 112 -5.88 2.17 25.87
C ALA A 112 -7.21 2.85 25.49
N GLY A 113 -7.61 3.93 26.17
CA GLY A 113 -8.94 4.53 25.99
C GLY A 113 -9.24 5.03 24.57
N GLN A 114 -10.53 5.14 24.23
CA GLN A 114 -10.97 5.82 23.01
C GLN A 114 -10.58 7.31 23.09
N ASP A 115 -9.67 7.71 22.22
CA ASP A 115 -9.12 9.07 22.14
C ASP A 115 -8.42 9.27 20.79
N THR A 116 -7.96 10.49 20.56
CA THR A 116 -7.04 10.82 19.47
C THR A 116 -5.60 10.60 19.94
N TYR A 117 -4.85 9.85 19.14
CA TYR A 117 -3.45 9.55 19.35
C TYR A 117 -2.60 10.20 18.25
N ASN A 118 -1.36 10.53 18.59
CA ASN A 118 -0.36 11.01 17.64
C ASN A 118 0.56 9.84 17.28
N TYR A 119 0.99 9.76 16.03
CA TYR A 119 2.03 8.82 15.62
C TYR A 119 3.22 9.54 14.98
N TYR A 120 4.37 8.89 15.12
CA TYR A 120 5.58 9.16 14.37
C TYR A 120 6.06 7.85 13.78
N VAL A 121 6.36 7.85 12.50
CA VAL A 121 6.92 6.68 11.81
C VAL A 121 8.10 7.10 10.97
N LYS A 122 9.18 6.35 11.07
CA LYS A 122 10.36 6.47 10.22
C LYS A 122 10.53 5.17 9.45
N TYR A 123 10.76 5.28 8.15
CA TYR A 123 10.85 4.12 7.26
C TYR A 123 11.91 4.33 6.18
N LEU A 124 12.46 3.20 5.72
CA LEU A 124 13.46 3.10 4.67
C LEU A 124 12.82 2.49 3.42
N CYS A 125 13.10 3.07 2.27
CA CYS A 125 12.65 2.59 0.97
C CYS A 125 13.72 1.72 0.30
N GLU A 126 13.33 0.93 -0.71
CA GLU A 126 14.24 0.02 -1.43
C GLU A 126 15.46 0.71 -2.05
N ASP A 127 15.33 1.99 -2.42
CA ASP A 127 16.41 2.83 -2.95
C ASP A 127 17.38 3.36 -1.88
N GLY A 128 17.15 3.02 -0.60
CA GLY A 128 17.91 3.52 0.55
C GLY A 128 17.43 4.88 1.07
N THR A 129 16.39 5.47 0.48
CA THR A 129 15.83 6.73 0.96
C THR A 129 15.12 6.53 2.30
N SER A 130 15.47 7.34 3.30
CA SER A 130 14.76 7.38 4.59
C SER A 130 13.71 8.49 4.57
N LYS A 131 12.48 8.16 4.96
CA LYS A 131 11.38 9.11 5.14
C LYS A 131 10.76 9.04 6.53
N GLU A 132 10.06 10.12 6.88
CA GLU A 132 9.36 10.27 8.14
C GLU A 132 7.93 10.73 7.88
N LYS A 133 6.99 10.22 8.67
CA LYS A 133 5.59 10.64 8.62
C LYS A 133 5.05 10.83 10.02
N LYS A 134 4.25 11.87 10.20
CA LYS A 134 3.58 12.23 11.45
C LYS A 134 2.12 12.49 11.17
N GLY A 135 1.29 12.23 12.16
CA GLY A 135 -0.12 12.54 12.07
C GLY A 135 -0.87 12.08 13.30
N THR A 136 -2.19 12.12 13.19
CA THR A 136 -3.11 11.66 14.23
C THR A 136 -4.00 10.55 13.71
N PHE A 137 -4.52 9.77 14.65
CA PHE A 137 -5.56 8.78 14.38
C PHE A 137 -6.48 8.64 15.60
N VAL A 138 -7.66 8.09 15.38
CA VAL A 138 -8.65 7.82 16.42
C VAL A 138 -8.64 6.33 16.78
N LEU A 139 -8.57 6.03 18.07
CA LEU A 139 -8.84 4.68 18.59
C LEU A 139 -10.33 4.58 18.91
N LEU A 140 -11.03 3.60 18.33
CA LEU A 140 -12.46 3.35 18.58
C LEU A 140 -12.65 2.08 19.43
N ARG A 141 -13.66 2.07 20.31
CA ARG A 141 -14.06 0.92 21.14
C ARG A 141 -15.57 0.78 21.22
#